data_AF-A0A1R1F016-F1
#
_entry.id   AF-A0A1R1F016-F1
#
_cell.length_a   1.000
_cell.length_b   1.000
_cell.length_c   1.000
_cell.angle_alpha   90.00
_cell.angle_beta   90.00
_cell.angle_gamma   90.00
#
_symmetry.space_group_name_H-M   'P 1'
#
loop_
_entity.id
_entity.type
_entity.pdbx_description
1 polymer ?
#
loop_
_entity_poly.entity_id
_entity_poly.type
_entity_poly.pdbx_seq_one_letter_code
_entity_poly.pdbx_strand_id
1 'polypeptide(L)'
;MIKSKAPKRPTRDEFVLEEIGNQLTEAYQEGSEILLTVWGWDEPVRGQIDQMDSRTGKVHIKKDGVITKVPFMDIMEINYPRD
;
A
#
# COMPACT_ATOMS: atom_id res chain seq x y z
N MET A 1 7.31 25.71 -3.51
CA MET A 1 7.23 24.33 -4.02
C MET A 1 5.92 24.19 -4.77
N ILE A 2 5.98 23.98 -6.08
CA ILE A 2 4.79 23.80 -6.92
C ILE A 2 4.15 22.49 -6.48
N LYS A 3 2.97 22.55 -5.86
CA LYS A 3 2.14 21.37 -5.63
C LYS A 3 1.71 20.88 -7.01
N SER A 4 2.51 20.01 -7.62
CA SER A 4 2.12 19.26 -8.79
C SER A 4 0.79 18.59 -8.45
N LYS A 5 -0.31 19.02 -9.07
CA LYS A 5 -1.62 18.40 -8.86
C LYS A 5 -1.46 16.93 -9.26
N ALA A 6 -1.46 16.03 -8.27
CA ALA A 6 -1.43 14.60 -8.55
C ALA A 6 -2.53 14.29 -9.59
N PRO A 7 -2.20 13.56 -10.67
CA PRO A 7 -3.15 13.26 -11.74
C PRO A 7 -4.33 12.50 -11.14
N LYS A 8 -5.57 12.80 -11.54
CA LYS A 8 -6.79 12.21 -10.95
C LYS A 8 -6.60 10.72 -10.65
N ARG A 9 -6.93 10.33 -9.42
CA ARG A 9 -6.82 8.94 -8.97
C ARG A 9 -7.53 7.99 -9.95
N PRO A 10 -6.89 6.88 -10.35
CA PRO A 10 -7.53 5.92 -11.25
C PRO A 10 -8.77 5.34 -10.59
N THR A 11 -9.80 5.12 -11.40
CA THR A 11 -10.95 4.31 -11.00
C THR A 11 -10.52 2.85 -11.09
N ARG A 12 -10.66 2.11 -9.99
CA ARG A 12 -10.48 0.65 -9.93
C ARG A 12 -11.85 -0.01 -9.84
N ASP A 13 -12.03 -1.10 -10.57
CA ASP A 13 -13.18 -1.97 -10.38
C ASP A 13 -13.03 -2.81 -9.10
N GLU A 14 -14.12 -3.49 -8.73
CA GLU A 14 -14.21 -4.31 -7.52
C GLU A 14 -13.25 -5.50 -7.55
N PHE A 15 -13.03 -6.10 -8.71
CA PHE A 15 -12.15 -7.26 -8.87
C PHE A 15 -10.69 -6.87 -8.57
N VAL A 16 -10.22 -5.74 -9.12
CA VAL A 16 -8.87 -5.23 -8.83
C VAL A 16 -8.70 -4.89 -7.34
N LEU A 17 -9.75 -4.35 -6.70
CA LEU A 17 -9.70 -4.05 -5.26
C LEU A 17 -9.65 -5.33 -4.42
N GLU A 18 -10.42 -6.35 -4.80
CA GLU A 18 -10.41 -7.66 -4.16
C GLU A 18 -9.05 -8.33 -4.27
N GLU A 19 -8.41 -8.32 -5.45
CA GLU A 19 -7.07 -8.88 -5.65
C GLU A 19 -6.02 -8.19 -4.78
N ILE A 20 -6.02 -6.84 -4.74
CA ILE A 20 -5.12 -6.08 -3.86
C ILE A 20 -5.39 -6.44 -2.39
N GLY A 21 -6.66 -6.56 -1.99
CA GLY A 21 -7.05 -6.94 -0.64
C GLY A 21 -6.55 -8.34 -0.25
N ASN A 22 -6.67 -9.30 -1.15
CA ASN A 22 -6.18 -10.66 -0.96
C ASN A 22 -4.66 -10.69 -0.81
N GLN A 23 -3.94 -10.00 -1.69
CA GLN A 23 -2.48 -9.91 -1.61
C GLN A 23 -1.99 -9.25 -0.30
N LEU A 24 -2.64 -8.18 0.17
CA LEU A 24 -2.31 -7.57 1.46
C LEU A 24 -2.59 -8.52 2.63
N THR A 25 -3.68 -9.27 2.56
CA THR A 25 -4.05 -10.23 3.59
C THR A 25 -3.03 -11.36 3.67
N GLU A 26 -2.63 -11.91 2.53
CA GLU A 26 -1.57 -12.92 2.43
C GLU A 26 -0.25 -12.38 3.00
N ALA A 27 0.21 -11.22 2.53
CA ALA A 27 1.44 -10.60 3.01
C ALA A 27 1.44 -10.34 4.52
N TYR A 28 0.30 -9.92 5.08
CA TYR A 28 0.14 -9.70 6.52
C TYR A 28 0.20 -11.01 7.32
N GLN A 29 -0.46 -12.06 6.83
CA GLN A 29 -0.47 -13.37 7.50
C GLN A 29 0.90 -14.04 7.47
N GLU A 30 1.62 -13.90 6.36
CA GLU A 30 2.96 -14.47 6.17
C GLU A 30 4.05 -13.63 6.85
N GLY A 31 3.77 -12.38 7.21
CA GLY A 31 4.80 -11.44 7.67
C GLY A 31 5.80 -11.08 6.57
N SER A 32 5.36 -11.15 5.31
CA SER A 32 6.20 -10.88 4.15
C SER A 32 6.56 -9.39 4.06
N GLU A 33 7.81 -9.09 3.71
CA GLU A 33 8.19 -7.73 3.32
C GLU A 33 7.66 -7.46 1.91
N ILE A 34 6.99 -6.33 1.73
CA ILE A 34 6.39 -5.93 0.45
C ILE A 34 6.86 -4.54 0.03
N LEU A 35 6.70 -4.26 -1.26
CA LEU A 35 6.91 -2.96 -1.88
C LEU A 35 5.60 -2.47 -2.50
N LEU A 36 5.07 -1.36 -2.00
CA LEU A 36 3.84 -0.75 -2.46
C LEU A 36 4.12 0.43 -3.39
N THR A 37 3.57 0.38 -4.60
CA THR A 37 3.42 1.59 -5.42
C THR A 37 2.18 2.33 -4.93
N VAL A 38 2.29 3.63 -4.62
CA VAL A 38 1.18 4.42 -4.05
C VAL A 38 0.84 5.59 -4.97
N TRP A 39 -0.45 5.75 -5.28
CA TRP A 39 -0.90 6.85 -6.13
C TRP A 39 -0.59 8.20 -5.49
N GLY A 40 0.01 9.09 -6.30
CA GLY A 40 0.37 10.45 -5.88
C GLY A 40 1.62 10.52 -4.99
N TRP A 41 2.34 9.41 -4.80
CA TRP A 41 3.62 9.37 -4.08
C TRP A 41 4.73 9.07 -5.09
N ASP A 42 5.84 9.81 -5.01
CA ASP A 42 6.96 9.65 -5.93
C ASP A 42 7.78 8.38 -5.63
N GLU A 43 7.87 8.00 -4.35
CA GLU A 43 8.63 6.83 -3.90
C GLU A 43 7.71 5.71 -3.42
N PRO A 44 8.03 4.45 -3.75
CA PRO A 44 7.28 3.30 -3.25
C PRO A 44 7.53 3.09 -1.74
N VAL A 45 6.58 2.45 -1.07
CA VAL A 45 6.66 2.16 0.36
C VAL A 45 7.09 0.72 0.56
N ARG A 46 8.27 0.49 1.15
CA ARG A 46 8.78 -0.84 1.50
C ARG A 46 8.61 -1.14 2.99
N GLY A 47 8.23 -2.36 3.33
CA GLY A 47 8.21 -2.86 4.71
C GLY A 47 7.24 -4.02 4.91
N GLN A 48 7.04 -4.40 6.17
CA GLN A 48 6.05 -5.42 6.56
C GLN A 48 4.73 -4.74 6.96
N ILE A 49 3.60 -5.43 6.77
CA ILE A 49 2.31 -4.92 7.27
C ILE A 49 2.25 -5.13 8.78
N ASP A 50 2.12 -4.03 9.53
CA ASP A 50 1.95 -4.04 10.99
C ASP A 50 0.46 -4.11 11.38
N GLN A 51 -0.41 -3.45 10.61
CA GLN A 51 -1.84 -3.41 10.84
C GLN A 51 -2.63 -3.06 9.57
N MET A 52 -3.76 -3.74 9.36
CA MET A 52 -4.82 -3.29 8.43
C MET A 52 -5.94 -2.61 9.23
N ASP A 53 -5.97 -1.28 9.24
CA ASP A 53 -6.94 -0.49 10.02
C ASP A 53 -8.25 -0.30 9.25
N SER A 54 -9.22 -1.17 9.53
CA SER A 54 -10.56 -1.14 8.93
C SER A 54 -11.36 0.12 9.26
N ARG A 55 -11.03 0.83 10.35
CA ARG A 55 -11.72 2.07 10.74
C ARG A 55 -11.28 3.25 9.88
N THR A 56 -10.00 3.30 9.48
CA THR A 56 -9.47 4.38 8.65
C THR A 56 -9.24 4.01 7.19
N GLY A 57 -9.38 2.73 6.84
CA GLY A 57 -9.10 2.22 5.50
C GLY A 57 -7.62 2.34 5.14
N LYS A 58 -6.72 2.27 6.12
CA LYS A 58 -5.27 2.42 5.94
C LYS A 58 -4.54 1.13 6.27
N VAL A 59 -3.51 0.85 5.48
CA VAL A 59 -2.52 -0.20 5.74
C VAL A 59 -1.32 0.46 6.39
N HIS A 60 -0.91 -0.04 7.55
CA HIS A 60 0.26 0.43 8.27
C HIS A 60 1.46 -0.43 7.87
N ILE A 61 2.42 0.18 7.18
CA ILE A 61 3.66 -0.47 6.77
C ILE A 61 4.77 -0.08 7.74
N LYS A 62 5.41 -1.07 8.33
CA LYS A 62 6.50 -0.89 9.30
C LYS A 62 7.83 -1.26 8.65
N LYS A 63 8.79 -0.37 8.79
CA LYS A 63 10.18 -0.59 8.40
C LYS A 63 11.09 0.21 9.32
N ASP A 64 12.15 -0.43 9.83
CA ASP A 64 13.15 0.20 10.70
C ASP A 64 12.56 0.97 11.90
N GLY A 65 11.47 0.45 12.47
CA GLY A 65 10.76 1.08 13.59
C GLY A 65 9.84 2.25 13.22
N VAL A 66 9.77 2.64 11.95
CA VAL A 66 8.90 3.71 11.44
C VAL A 66 7.62 3.09 10.85
N ILE A 67 6.47 3.69 11.17
CA ILE A 67 5.17 3.30 10.61
C ILE A 67 4.74 4.32 9.56
N THR A 68 4.62 3.86 8.31
CA THR A 68 4.05 4.59 7.19
C THR A 68 2.61 4.17 6.97
N LYS A 69 1.66 5.11 6.98
CA LYS A 69 0.23 4.82 6.83
C LYS A 69 -0.21 5.10 5.40
N VAL A 70 -0.55 4.04 4.67
CA VAL A 70 -0.94 4.10 3.26
C VAL A 70 -2.45 3.87 3.14
N PRO A 71 -3.23 4.76 2.52
CA PRO A 71 -4.63 4.49 2.23
C PRO A 71 -4.74 3.27 1.30
N PHE A 72 -5.55 2.26 1.66
CA PHE A 72 -5.78 1.07 0.83
C PHE A 72 -6.12 1.45 -0.61
N MET A 73 -6.99 2.44 -0.71
CA MET A 73 -7.47 3.02 -1.94
C MET A 73 -6.35 3.59 -2.84
N ASP A 74 -5.25 4.07 -2.26
CA ASP A 74 -4.15 4.64 -3.02
C ASP A 74 -3.09 3.58 -3.41
N ILE A 75 -3.17 2.35 -2.87
CA ILE A 75 -2.26 1.26 -3.23
C ILE A 75 -2.49 0.89 -4.70
N MET A 76 -1.43 1.02 -5.48
CA MET A 76 -1.47 0.79 -6.92
C MET A 76 -1.06 -0.62 -7.31
N GLU A 77 -0.07 -1.14 -6.62
CA GLU A 77 0.60 -2.40 -6.93
C GLU A 77 1.32 -2.90 -5.67
N ILE A 78 1.42 -4.22 -5.53
CA ILE A 78 2.12 -4.90 -4.44
C ILE A 78 3.17 -5.82 -5.08
N ASN A 79 4.42 -5.63 -4.70
CA ASN A 79 5.55 -6.44 -5.14
C ASN A 79 6.25 -7.10 -3.96
N TYR A 80 6.81 -8.29 -4.17
CA TYR A 80 7.62 -9.01 -3.19
C TYR A 80 9.10 -8.87 -3.56
N PRO A 81 9.87 -8.00 -2.86
CA PRO A 81 11.30 -7.87 -3.07
C PRO A 81 12.02 -9.22 -2.93
N ARG A 82 12.99 -9.49 -3.80
CA ARG A 82 13.79 -10.73 -3.83
C ARG A 82 15.29 -10.48 -3.58
N ASP A 83 15.64 -9.27 -3.16
CA ASP A 83 17.02 -8.87 -2.84
C ASP A 83 17.63 -9.59 -1.63
#